data_AF-A0A165XFB9-F1
#
_entry.id   AF-A0A165XFB9-F1
#
_cell.length_a   1.000
_cell.length_b   1.000
_cell.length_c   1.000
_cell.angle_alpha   90.00
_cell.angle_beta   90.00
_cell.angle_gamma   90.00
#
_symmetry.space_group_name_H-M   'P 1'
#
loop_
_entity.id
_entity.type
_entity.pdbx_description
1 polymer ?
#
loop_
_entity_poly.entity_id
_entity_poly.type
_entity_poly.pdbx_seq_one_letter_code
_entity_poly.pdbx_strand_id
1 'polypeptide(L)'
;MPRKSKHSDATLFIVYAMWLKGHTEAITARVAGLKTKKQVAGIIARSPWKDRAGLGDVARQDELTKLRQIHYDADAKQFRCGGRLRNFEWSIEPLCSDQRKRSR
;
A
#
# COMPACT_ATOMS: atom_id res chain seq x y z
N MET A 1 -14.50 16.90 16.39
CA MET A 1 -14.75 16.99 14.93
C MET A 1 -13.91 15.94 14.22
N PRO A 2 -14.49 14.86 13.65
CA PRO A 2 -13.70 13.89 12.89
C PRO A 2 -13.17 14.57 11.63
N ARG A 3 -11.85 14.61 11.46
CA ARG A 3 -11.21 15.10 10.24
C ARG A 3 -11.63 14.17 9.09
N LYS A 4 -12.56 14.60 8.24
CA LYS A 4 -12.90 13.91 6.98
C LYS A 4 -11.59 13.54 6.28
N SER A 5 -11.29 12.25 6.17
CA SER A 5 -10.20 11.81 5.30
C SER A 5 -10.55 12.29 3.90
N LYS A 6 -9.74 13.20 3.34
CA LYS A 6 -9.91 13.70 1.97
C LYS A 6 -9.75 12.59 0.90
N HIS A 7 -9.35 11.39 1.30
CA HIS A 7 -9.08 10.26 0.42
C HIS A 7 -10.15 9.19 0.65
N SER A 8 -10.68 8.65 -0.44
CA SER A 8 -11.59 7.50 -0.38
C SER A 8 -10.86 6.27 0.14
N ASP A 9 -11.61 5.35 0.74
CA ASP A 9 -11.10 4.07 1.22
C ASP A 9 -10.39 3.29 0.12
N ALA A 10 -10.88 3.42 -1.12
CA ALA A 10 -10.24 2.87 -2.31
C ALA A 10 -8.82 3.39 -2.53
N THR A 11 -8.62 4.70 -2.39
CA THR A 11 -7.30 5.33 -2.51
C THR A 11 -6.38 4.89 -1.38
N LEU A 12 -6.89 4.84 -0.14
CA LEU A 12 -6.11 4.36 1.01
C LEU A 12 -5.66 2.91 0.81
N PHE A 13 -6.58 2.06 0.36
CA PHE A 13 -6.30 0.65 0.07
C PHE A 13 -5.19 0.49 -0.98
N ILE A 14 -5.27 1.22 -2.10
CA ILE A 14 -4.24 1.18 -3.15
C ILE A 14 -2.88 1.62 -2.60
N VAL A 15 -2.86 2.71 -1.82
CA VAL A 15 -1.63 3.22 -1.23
C VAL A 15 -0.98 2.19 -0.31
N TYR A 16 -1.76 1.54 0.56
CA TYR A 16 -1.24 0.56 1.50
C TYR A 16 -0.75 -0.72 0.81
N ALA A 17 -1.52 -1.25 -0.15
CA ALA A 17 -1.15 -2.46 -0.89
C ALA A 17 0.17 -2.25 -1.66
N MET A 18 0.30 -1.14 -2.37
CA MET A 18 1.51 -0.85 -3.15
C MET A 18 2.72 -0.54 -2.25
N TRP A 19 2.48 0.12 -1.11
CA TRP A 19 3.53 0.41 -0.14
C TRP A 19 4.12 -0.86 0.47
N LEU A 20 3.27 -1.81 0.88
CA LEU A 20 3.67 -3.10 1.45
C LEU A 20 4.36 -4.01 0.42
N LYS A 21 3.94 -3.95 -0.84
CA LYS A 21 4.61 -4.67 -1.93
C LYS A 21 6.06 -4.22 -2.13
N GLY A 22 6.34 -2.93 -1.93
CA GLY A 22 7.71 -2.38 -2.02
C GLY A 22 7.83 -1.17 -2.95
N HIS A 23 6.76 -0.76 -3.63
CA HIS A 23 6.80 0.35 -4.57
C HIS A 23 7.11 1.70 -3.90
N THR A 24 7.70 2.61 -4.66
CA THR A 24 8.00 3.97 -4.20
C THR A 24 6.74 4.82 -4.08
N GLU A 25 6.79 5.91 -3.31
CA GLU A 25 5.69 6.87 -3.20
C GLU A 25 5.28 7.48 -4.54
N ALA A 26 6.22 7.62 -5.48
CA ALA A 26 5.96 8.19 -6.81
C ALA A 26 5.12 7.25 -7.69
N ILE A 27 5.49 5.97 -7.73
CA ILE A 27 4.71 4.92 -8.43
C ILE A 27 3.34 4.79 -7.74
N THR A 28 3.34 4.84 -6.41
CA THR A 28 2.12 4.79 -5.59
C THR A 28 1.15 5.91 -5.88
N ALA A 29 1.64 7.15 -6.00
CA ALA A 29 0.80 8.29 -6.34
C ALA A 29 0.17 8.12 -7.73
N ARG A 30 0.96 7.66 -8.72
CA ARG A 30 0.49 7.45 -10.09
C ARG A 30 -0.66 6.45 -10.15
N VAL A 31 -0.50 5.27 -9.55
CA VAL A 31 -1.53 4.22 -9.56
C VAL A 31 -2.74 4.62 -8.73
N ALA A 32 -2.54 5.28 -7.57
CA ALA A 32 -3.63 5.74 -6.73
C ALA A 32 -4.40 6.96 -7.28
N GLY A 33 -3.95 7.54 -8.41
CA GLY A 33 -4.54 8.76 -8.98
C GLY A 33 -4.30 10.02 -8.13
N LEU A 34 -3.26 10.02 -7.31
CA LEU A 34 -2.88 11.15 -6.48
C LEU A 34 -1.95 12.10 -7.25
N LYS A 35 -2.12 13.41 -7.02
CA LYS A 35 -1.35 14.44 -7.73
C LYS A 35 0.12 14.48 -7.30
N THR A 36 0.42 14.10 -6.06
CA THR A 36 1.76 14.24 -5.51
C THR A 36 2.17 13.06 -4.63
N LYS A 37 3.46 12.70 -4.66
CA LYS A 37 4.06 11.72 -3.73
C LYS A 37 3.92 12.13 -2.25
N LYS A 38 3.86 13.43 -1.97
CA LYS A 38 3.65 13.96 -0.61
C LYS A 38 2.31 13.52 0.00
N GLN A 39 1.26 13.35 -0.82
CA GLN A 39 -0.02 12.83 -0.35
C GLN A 39 0.11 11.37 0.11
N VAL A 40 0.88 10.58 -0.65
CA VAL A 40 1.19 9.18 -0.30
C VAL A 40 1.98 9.13 1.01
N ALA A 41 3.04 9.92 1.12
CA ALA A 41 3.84 10.03 2.35
C ALA A 41 2.97 10.37 3.56
N GLY A 42 2.04 11.32 3.43
CA GLY A 42 1.11 11.71 4.50
C GLY A 42 0.06 10.63 4.82
N ILE A 43 -0.32 9.77 3.87
CA ILE A 43 -1.19 8.61 4.11
C ILE A 43 -0.42 7.53 4.87
N ILE A 44 0.82 7.23 4.45
CA ILE A 44 1.70 6.23 5.06
C ILE A 44 2.11 6.65 6.47
N ALA A 45 2.46 7.93 6.70
CA ALA A 45 2.88 8.41 8.02
C ALA A 45 1.81 8.22 9.11
N ARG A 46 0.54 8.08 8.72
CA ARG A 46 -0.59 7.82 9.61
C ARG A 46 -1.00 6.35 9.67
N SER A 47 -0.33 5.48 8.92
CA SER A 47 -0.62 4.05 8.91
C SER A 47 0.30 3.28 9.86
N PRO A 48 -0.11 2.07 10.29
CA PRO A 48 0.75 1.17 11.06
C PRO A 48 2.01 0.76 10.28
N TRP A 49 1.95 0.79 8.95
CA TRP A 49 3.02 0.34 8.05
C TRP A 49 4.00 1.46 7.68
N LYS A 50 4.04 2.58 8.42
CA LYS A 50 4.95 3.70 8.13
C LYS A 50 6.41 3.26 7.99
N ASP A 51 6.82 2.30 8.82
CA ASP A 51 8.16 1.74 8.84
C ASP A 51 8.20 0.36 8.17
N ARG A 52 7.89 0.32 6.87
CA ARG A 52 7.91 -0.96 6.13
C ARG A 52 9.27 -1.63 6.11
N ALA A 53 10.35 -0.86 6.31
CA ALA A 53 11.71 -1.38 6.33
C ALA A 53 11.99 -2.14 7.64
N GLY A 54 11.34 -1.74 8.73
CA GLY A 54 11.31 -2.47 9.99
C GLY A 54 10.41 -3.72 9.97
N LEU A 55 9.43 -3.80 9.06
CA LEU A 55 8.68 -5.05 8.85
C LEU A 55 9.53 -6.04 8.03
N GLY A 56 9.83 -7.20 8.64
CA GLY A 56 10.43 -8.32 7.92
C GLY A 56 9.58 -8.77 6.73
N ASP A 57 10.22 -9.39 5.73
CA ASP A 57 9.57 -9.79 4.49
C ASP A 57 8.34 -10.68 4.73
N VAL A 58 8.43 -11.64 5.67
CA VAL A 58 7.30 -12.51 6.06
C VAL A 58 6.11 -11.69 6.59
N ALA A 59 6.36 -10.78 7.52
CA ALA A 59 5.32 -9.93 8.09
C ALA A 59 4.69 -9.00 7.04
N ARG A 60 5.48 -8.48 6.09
CA ARG A 60 4.95 -7.72 4.96
C ARG A 60 4.05 -8.56 4.06
N GLN A 61 4.44 -9.79 3.77
CA GLN A 61 3.63 -10.70 2.95
C GLN A 61 2.32 -11.06 3.67
N ASP A 62 2.35 -11.25 4.99
CA ASP A 62 1.15 -11.51 5.79
C ASP A 62 0.19 -10.32 5.76
N GLU A 63 0.69 -9.10 5.98
CA GLU A 63 -0.12 -7.88 5.89
C GLU A 63 -0.67 -7.66 4.48
N LEU A 64 0.13 -7.93 3.45
CA LEU A 64 -0.31 -7.87 2.05
C LEU A 64 -1.40 -8.92 1.76
N THR A 65 -1.31 -10.10 2.37
CA THR A 65 -2.29 -11.17 2.26
C THR A 65 -3.61 -10.80 2.95
N LYS A 66 -3.55 -10.17 4.13
CA LYS A 66 -4.73 -9.60 4.79
C LYS A 66 -5.42 -8.56 3.91
N LEU A 67 -4.65 -7.66 3.27
CA LEU A 67 -5.20 -6.71 2.31
C LEU A 67 -5.82 -7.40 1.10
N ARG A 68 -5.20 -8.47 0.58
CA ARG A 68 -5.76 -9.29 -0.50
C ARG A 68 -7.12 -9.89 -0.14
N GLN A 69 -7.26 -10.40 1.09
CA GLN A 69 -8.50 -11.00 1.56
C GLN A 69 -9.66 -10.01 1.58
N ILE A 70 -9.39 -8.75 1.90
CA ILE A 70 -10.40 -7.67 1.91
C ILE A 70 -10.46 -6.86 0.60
N HIS A 71 -9.71 -7.27 -0.43
CA HIS A 71 -9.70 -6.61 -1.74
C HIS A 71 -11.07 -6.70 -2.43
N TYR A 72 -11.74 -7.83 -2.20
CA TYR A 72 -13.12 -8.06 -2.59
C TYR A 72 -14.03 -7.62 -1.45
N ASP A 73 -15.09 -6.88 -1.77
CA ASP A 73 -16.14 -6.63 -0.79
C ASP A 73 -16.87 -7.93 -0.46
N ALA A 74 -17.49 -8.02 0.72
CA ALA A 74 -18.14 -9.24 1.20
C ALA A 74 -19.25 -9.75 0.24
N ASP A 75 -19.88 -8.83 -0.49
CA ASP A 75 -20.88 -9.08 -1.53
C ASP A 75 -20.29 -9.44 -2.91
N ALA A 76 -18.96 -9.56 -3.03
CA ALA A 76 -18.20 -9.95 -4.23
C ALA A 76 -18.45 -9.13 -5.52
N LYS A 77 -19.24 -8.06 -5.47
CA LYS A 77 -19.65 -7.29 -6.67
C LYS A 77 -18.69 -6.17 -7.06
N GLN A 78 -17.83 -5.69 -6.16
CA GLN A 78 -16.94 -4.55 -6.44
C GLN A 78 -15.56 -4.70 -5.81
N PHE A 79 -14.53 -4.24 -6.55
CA PHE A 79 -13.19 -4.11 -6.02
C PHE A 79 -13.11 -2.89 -5.11
N ARG A 80 -12.56 -3.04 -3.89
CA ARG A 80 -12.28 -1.87 -3.03
C ARG A 80 -11.39 -0.85 -3.73
N CYS A 81 -10.54 -1.26 -4.67
CA CYS A 81 -9.65 -0.37 -5.42
C CYS A 81 -10.27 0.25 -6.70
N GLY A 82 -11.55 0.01 -6.99
CA GLY A 82 -12.17 0.45 -8.24
C GLY A 82 -11.54 -0.15 -9.49
N GLY A 83 -10.93 -1.34 -9.38
CA GLY A 83 -10.32 -2.09 -10.49
C GLY A 83 -8.85 -1.72 -10.79
N ARG A 84 -8.26 -0.73 -10.10
CA ARG A 84 -6.87 -0.31 -10.33
C ARG A 84 -5.81 -1.37 -9.98
N LEU A 85 -6.16 -2.31 -9.11
CA LEU A 85 -5.31 -3.44 -8.72
C LEU A 85 -5.79 -4.78 -9.30
N ARG A 86 -6.52 -4.76 -10.44
CA ARG A 86 -7.07 -5.99 -11.05
C ARG A 86 -5.99 -7.00 -11.45
N ASN A 87 -4.88 -6.52 -12.01
CA ASN A 87 -3.72 -7.34 -12.39
C ASN A 87 -2.55 -7.21 -11.40
N PHE A 88 -2.84 -6.80 -10.17
CA PHE A 88 -1.82 -6.62 -9.15
C PHE A 88 -1.37 -7.97 -8.62
N GLU A 89 -0.09 -8.27 -8.78
CA GLU A 89 0.51 -9.45 -8.18
C GLU A 89 0.71 -9.22 -6.67
N TRP A 90 0.02 -10.01 -5.86
CA TRP A 90 0.01 -9.96 -4.38
C TRP A 90 1.20 -10.69 -3.75
N SER A 91 2.36 -10.57 -4.39
CA SER A 91 3.65 -11.01 -3.89
C SER A 91 4.46 -9.78 -3.50
N ILE A 92 5.16 -9.84 -2.37
CA ILE A 92 6.17 -8.83 -2.07
C ILE A 92 7.30 -8.95 -3.09
N GLU A 93 7.78 -7.81 -3.56
CA GLU A 93 9.09 -7.80 -4.19
C GLU A 93 10.11 -7.84 -3.04
N PRO A 94 10.98 -8.87 -2.98
CA PRO A 94 12.04 -8.90 -1.99
C PRO A 94 12.87 -7.64 -2.19
N LEU A 95 13.15 -6.93 -1.11
CA LEU A 95 14.07 -5.79 -1.16
C LEU A 95 15.41 -6.39 -1.57
N CYS A 96 15.79 -6.23 -2.83
CA CYS A 96 17.06 -6.73 -3.33
C CYS A 96 18.16 -6.23 -2.39
N SER A 97 19.15 -7.07 -2.09
CA SER A 97 20.16 -6.88 -1.05
C SER A 97 20.90 -5.52 -1.07
N ASP A 98 20.84 -4.79 -2.18
CA ASP A 98 21.30 -3.40 -2.30
C ASP A 98 20.49 -2.36 -1.52
N GLN A 99 19.22 -2.62 -1.18
CA GLN A 99 18.44 -1.78 -0.25
C GLN A 99 18.68 -2.14 1.23
N ARG A 100 19.34 -3.27 1.51
CA ARG A 100 19.70 -3.72 2.87
C ARG A 100 20.99 -3.07 3.40
N LYS A 101 21.70 -2.29 2.58
CA LYS A 101 22.96 -1.63 2.98
C LYS A 101 22.80 -0.12 3.10
N ARG A 102 22.35 0.33 4.29
CA ARG A 102 22.89 1.52 4.98
C ARG A 102 22.38 1.65 6.41
N SER A 103 22.35 0.55 7.15
CA SER A 103 22.55 0.61 8.60
C SER A 103 23.96 0.10 8.85
N ARG A 104 24.83 1.09 9.06
CA ARG A 104 26.24 1.10 9.50
C ARG A 104 26.90 -0.24 9.83
#